data_AF-A0A450TPJ1-F1
#
_entry.id   AF-A0A450TPJ1-F1
#
_cell.length_a   1.000
_cell.length_b   1.000
_cell.length_c   1.000
_cell.angle_alpha   90.00
_cell.angle_beta   90.00
_cell.angle_gamma   90.00
#
_symmetry.space_group_name_H-M   'P 1'
#
loop_
_entity.id
_entity.type
_entity.pdbx_description
1 polymer ?
#
loop_
_entity_poly.entity_id
_entity_poly.type
_entity_poly.pdbx_seq_one_letter_code
_entity_poly.pdbx_strand_id
1 'polypeptide(L)' 'MELSAVVTSAPEGGYIAFNPETGTTTQGKMVEEALANLREATGLGDYNSS' A
#
# COMPACT_ATOMS: atom_id res chain seq x y z
N MET A 1 0.83 -13.13 7.22
CA MET A 1 0.60 -13.36 5.77
C MET A 1 1.61 -12.51 5.02
N GLU A 2 2.15 -12.99 3.91
CA GLU A 2 2.92 -12.13 2.99
C GLU A 2 1.98 -11.59 1.92
N LEU A 3 2.09 -10.29 1.64
CA LEU A 3 1.35 -9.59 0.58
C LEU A 3 2.34 -8.81 -0.29
N SER A 4 2.11 -8.82 -1.60
CA SER A 4 2.91 -8.07 -2.57
C SER A 4 2.29 -6.70 -2.89
N ALA A 5 3.04 -5.78 -3.49
CA ALA A 5 2.50 -4.51 -3.93
C ALA A 5 3.08 -4.11 -5.28
N VAL A 6 2.20 -3.74 -6.21
CA VAL A 6 2.58 -3.06 -7.46
C VAL A 6 2.47 -1.55 -7.22
N VAL A 7 3.59 -0.85 -7.38
CA VAL A 7 3.64 0.61 -7.20
C VAL A 7 3.76 1.29 -8.56
N THR A 8 2.88 2.24 -8.81
CA THR A 8 2.86 3.04 -10.05
C THR A 8 2.74 4.53 -9.71
N SER A 9 3.38 5.41 -10.49
CA SER A 9 3.19 6.86 -10.36
C SER A 9 1.77 7.26 -10.77
N ALA A 10 1.09 8.08 -9.97
CA ALA A 10 -0.24 8.58 -10.28
C ALA A 10 -0.18 9.71 -11.33
N PRO A 11 -1.15 9.82 -12.26
CA PRO A 11 -1.21 10.90 -13.25
C PRO A 11 -1.29 12.30 -12.64
N GLU A 12 -1.97 12.46 -11.50
CA GLU A 12 -2.06 13.71 -10.73
C GLU A 12 -0.84 13.99 -9.84
N GLY A 13 0.16 13.11 -9.85
CA GLY A 13 1.32 13.16 -8.95
C GLY A 13 1.14 12.28 -7.71
N GLY A 14 2.26 11.82 -7.14
CA GLY A 14 2.29 10.82 -6.08
C GLY A 14 2.33 9.38 -6.63
N TYR A 15 1.91 8.43 -5.80
CA TYR A 15 2.03 6.99 -6.06
C TYR A 15 0.77 6.23 -5.68
N ILE A 16 0.46 5.22 -6.47
CA ILE A 16 -0.61 4.25 -6.25
C ILE A 16 0.05 2.93 -5.88
N ALA A 17 -0.37 2.34 -4.76
CA ALA A 17 0.02 0.99 -4.36
C ALA A 17 -1.18 0.05 -4.50
N PHE A 18 -1.00 -1.03 -5.24
CA PHE A 18 -2.03 -2.04 -5.49
C PHE A 18 -1.60 -3.41 -4.98
N ASN A 19 -2.44 -4.05 -4.16
CA ASN A 19 -2.26 -5.43 -3.75
C ASN A 19 -3.17 -6.35 -4.59
N PRO A 20 -2.63 -7.22 -5.47
CA PRO A 20 -3.43 -8.11 -6.30
C PRO A 20 -4.15 -9.22 -5.52
N GLU A 21 -3.66 -9.61 -4.35
CA GLU A 21 -4.20 -10.69 -3.52
C GLU A 21 -5.52 -10.28 -2.83
N THR A 22 -5.67 -9.01 -2.46
CA THR A 22 -6.88 -8.46 -1.82
C THR A 22 -7.71 -7.59 -2.76
N GLY A 23 -7.13 -7.14 -3.89
CA GLY A 23 -7.74 -6.15 -4.78
C GLY A 23 -7.73 -4.73 -4.21
N THR A 24 -7.00 -4.49 -3.13
CA THR A 24 -6.96 -3.18 -2.44
C THR A 24 -6.02 -2.24 -3.17
N THR A 25 -6.45 -0.99 -3.34
CA THR A 25 -5.63 0.10 -3.89
C THR A 25 -5.59 1.24 -2.90
N THR A 26 -4.40 1.81 -2.69
CA THR A 26 -4.19 3.00 -1.88
C THR A 26 -3.30 3.99 -2.62
N GLN A 27 -3.29 5.24 -2.15
CA GLN A 27 -2.48 6.31 -2.72
C GLN A 27 -1.66 7.00 -1.64
N GLY A 28 -0.59 7.66 -2.04
CA GLY A 28 0.25 8.48 -1.18
C GLY A 28 1.07 9.46 -2.00
N LYS A 29 1.56 10.53 -1.39
CA LYS A 29 2.45 11.49 -2.07
C LYS A 29 3.83 10.89 -2.31
N MET A 30 4.23 9.95 -1.45
CA MET A 30 5.47 9.17 -1.54
C MET A 30 5.16 7.67 -1.64
N VAL A 31 6.13 6.89 -2.12
CA VAL A 31 6.00 5.43 -2.23
C VAL A 31 5.74 4.81 -0.86
N GLU A 32 6.49 5.24 0.15
CA GLU A 32 6.40 4.77 1.53
C GLU A 32 5.03 5.02 2.13
N GLU A 33 4.42 6.19 1.84
CA GLU A 33 3.08 6.54 2.30
C GLU A 33 2.03 5.66 1.63
N ALA A 34 2.11 5.47 0.30
CA ALA A 34 1.17 4.61 -0.42
C ALA A 34 1.22 3.16 0.11
N LEU A 35 2.42 2.65 0.39
CA LEU A 35 2.64 1.32 0.96
C LEU A 35 2.18 1.21 2.42
N ALA A 36 2.39 2.24 3.24
CA ALA A 36 1.90 2.28 4.62
C ALA A 36 0.37 2.23 4.66
N ASN A 37 -0.29 3.06 3.83
CA ASN A 37 -1.74 3.03 3.68
C ASN A 37 -2.24 1.65 3.21
N LEU A 38 -1.51 1.00 2.29
CA LEU A 38 -1.86 -0.34 1.80
C LEU A 38 -1.79 -1.39 2.92
N ARG A 39 -0.75 -1.34 3.76
CA ARG A 39 -0.62 -2.23 4.92
C ARG A 39 -1.77 -2.07 5.90
N GLU A 40 -2.15 -0.84 6.22
CA GLU A 40 -3.30 -0.55 7.08
C GLU A 40 -4.60 -1.07 6.46
N ALA A 41 -4.85 -0.78 5.17
CA ALA A 41 -6.07 -1.17 4.47
C ALA A 41 -6.21 -2.69 4.26
N THR A 42 -5.10 -3.43 4.20
CA THR A 42 -5.08 -4.90 4.08
C THR A 42 -5.14 -5.61 5.43
N GLY A 43 -5.12 -4.88 6.55
CA GLY A 43 -5.08 -5.47 7.88
C GLY A 43 -3.76 -6.18 8.19
N LEU A 44 -2.73 -5.99 7.36
CA LEU A 44 -1.34 -6.25 7.74
C LEU A 44 -0.87 -5.11 8.65
N GLY A 45 -1.47 -5.00 9.83
CA GLY A 45 -0.90 -4.17 10.88
C GLY A 45 0.54 -4.60 11.15
N ASP A 46 1.41 -3.66 11.52
CA ASP A 46 2.77 -3.97 11.92
C ASP A 46 2.73 -5.00 13.05
N TYR A 47 3.04 -6.25 12.73
CA TYR A 47 3.02 -7.40 13.65
C TYR A 47 4.04 -7.27 14.79
N ASN A 48 4.73 -6.13 14.91
CA ASN A 48 5.79 -5.83 15.87
C ASN A 48 5.40 -4.72 16.88
N SER A 49 4.13 -4.32 16.99
CA SER A 49 3.67 -3.38 18.02
C SER A 49 3.13 -4.05 19.30
N SER A 50 3.51 -5.30 19.60
CA SER A 50 3.12 -6.02 20.83
C SER A 50 4.27 -6.83 21.40
#